data_AF-A0AAW3JTG6-F1
#
_entry.id   AF-A0AAW3JTG6-F1
#
_cell.length_a   1.000
_cell.length_b   1.000
_cell.length_c   1.000
_cell.angle_alpha   90.00
_cell.angle_beta   90.00
_cell.angle_gamma   90.00
#
_symmetry.space_group_name_H-M   'P 1'
#
loop_
_entity.id
_entity.type
_entity.pdbx_description
1 polymer ?
#
loop_
_entity_poly.entity_id
_entity_poly.type
_entity_poly.pdbx_seq_one_letter_code
_entity_poly.pdbx_strand_id
1 'polypeptide(L)' 'MNEAIRELNAIKARIPQQTYRTIIGQMRAGDLGGATVGINRLKKKLAKEDAANENRSRK' A
#
# COMPACT_ATOMS: atom_id res chain seq x y z
N MET A 1 7.09 -3.46 16.75
CA MET A 1 7.25 -3.40 15.27
C MET A 1 6.27 -2.34 14.77
N ASN A 2 6.73 -1.36 13.98
CA ASN A 2 5.92 -0.20 13.58
C ASN A 2 4.71 -0.66 12.74
N GLU A 3 3.47 -0.33 13.13
CA GLU A 3 2.25 -0.85 12.48
C GLU A 3 2.21 -0.56 10.97
N ALA A 4 2.62 0.63 10.58
CA ALA A 4 2.70 1.02 9.18
C ALA A 4 3.70 0.18 8.35
N ILE A 5 4.77 -0.38 8.97
CA ILE A 5 5.69 -1.30 8.26
C ILE A 5 4.97 -2.64 8.00
N ARG A 6 4.19 -3.12 8.98
CA ARG A 6 3.39 -4.33 8.82
C ARG A 6 2.35 -4.16 7.71
N GLU A 7 1.66 -3.03 7.70
CA GLU A 7 0.68 -2.71 6.65
C GLU A 7 1.32 -2.60 5.26
N LEU A 8 2.46 -1.92 5.15
CA LEU A 8 3.18 -1.78 3.90
C LEU A 8 3.66 -3.15 3.37
N ASN A 9 4.15 -4.03 4.26
CA ASN A 9 4.57 -5.37 3.88
C ASN A 9 3.41 -6.24 3.38
N ALA A 10 2.21 -6.09 3.94
CA ALA A 10 1.02 -6.83 3.51
C ALA A 10 0.64 -6.53 2.04
N ILE A 11 0.94 -5.32 1.55
CA ILE A 11 0.64 -4.91 0.18
C ILE A 11 1.85 -4.93 -0.75
N LYS A 12 3.05 -5.29 -0.24
CA LYS A 12 4.33 -5.23 -0.98
C LYS A 12 4.28 -5.99 -2.32
N ALA A 13 3.66 -7.16 -2.35
CA ALA A 13 3.57 -7.98 -3.56
C ALA A 13 2.67 -7.37 -4.65
N ARG A 14 1.81 -6.41 -4.28
CA ARG A 14 0.79 -5.81 -5.15
C ARG A 14 1.14 -4.40 -5.60
N ILE A 15 2.25 -3.83 -5.10
CA ILE A 15 2.68 -2.47 -5.42
C ILE A 15 4.05 -2.47 -6.09
N PRO A 16 4.38 -1.45 -6.91
CA PRO A 16 5.72 -1.32 -7.47
C PRO A 16 6.79 -1.21 -6.38
N GLN A 17 7.94 -1.84 -6.63
CA GLN A 17 9.06 -1.84 -5.69
C GLN A 17 9.56 -0.42 -5.36
N GLN A 18 9.50 0.50 -6.34
CA GLN A 18 9.86 1.91 -6.12
C GLN A 18 8.93 2.60 -5.11
N THR A 19 7.63 2.30 -5.17
CA THR A 19 6.64 2.81 -4.22
C THR A 19 6.92 2.30 -2.81
N TYR A 20 7.21 1.00 -2.68
CA TYR A 20 7.60 0.40 -1.40
C TYR A 20 8.85 1.08 -0.81
N ARG A 21 9.90 1.28 -1.62
CA ARG A 21 11.14 1.95 -1.18
C ARG A 21 10.89 3.40 -0.75
N THR A 22 10.03 4.12 -1.45
CA THR A 22 9.68 5.52 -1.14
C THR A 22 9.02 5.61 0.24
N ILE A 23 8.01 4.76 0.51
CA ILE A 23 7.30 4.77 1.79
C ILE A 23 8.24 4.36 2.93
N ILE A 24 9.07 3.32 2.74
CA ILE A 24 10.10 2.96 3.72
C ILE A 24 11.06 4.14 3.99
N GLY A 25 11.45 4.87 2.94
CA GLY A 25 12.29 6.06 3.06
C GLY A 25 11.66 7.14 3.92
N GLN A 26 10.36 7.43 3.73
CA GLN A 26 9.60 8.37 4.54
C GLN A 26 9.57 7.95 6.02
N MET A 27 9.31 6.66 6.30
CA MET A 27 9.30 6.15 7.68
C MET A 27 10.68 6.26 8.34
N ARG A 28 11.76 6.00 7.60
CA ARG A 28 13.14 6.14 8.08
C ARG A 28 13.53 7.60 8.33
N ALA A 29 12.95 8.53 7.57
CA ALA A 29 13.13 9.97 7.74
C ALA A 29 12.26 10.56 8.87
N GLY A 30 11.42 9.75 9.53
CA GLY A 30 10.52 10.20 10.60
C GLY A 30 9.16 10.71 10.12
N ASP A 31 8.90 10.72 8.81
CA ASP A 31 7.61 11.08 8.22
C ASP A 31 6.62 9.90 8.25
N LEU A 32 6.17 9.56 9.46
CA LEU A 32 5.18 8.50 9.67
C LEU A 32 3.79 8.90 9.14
N GLY A 33 3.47 10.20 9.17
CA GLY A 33 2.19 10.73 8.68
C GLY A 33 2.04 10.54 7.18
N GLY A 34 3.04 10.98 6.40
CA GLY A 34 3.08 10.81 4.95
C GLY A 34 3.07 9.33 4.55
N ALA A 35 3.86 8.50 5.23
CA ALA A 35 3.90 7.06 4.99
C ALA A 35 2.51 6.40 5.20
N THR A 36 1.83 6.73 6.31
CA THR A 36 0.51 6.16 6.64
C THR A 36 -0.55 6.57 5.62
N VAL A 37 -0.57 7.84 5.20
CA VAL A 37 -1.47 8.32 4.15
C VAL A 37 -1.19 7.61 2.82
N GLY A 38 0.09 7.42 2.47
CA GLY A 38 0.52 6.69 1.27
C GLY A 38 0.02 5.25 1.26
N ILE A 39 0.21 4.53 2.37
CA ILE A 39 -0.27 3.15 2.55
C ILE A 39 -1.80 3.08 2.40
N ASN A 40 -2.54 3.97 3.06
CA ASN A 40 -4.01 3.99 2.98
C ASN A 40 -4.53 4.24 1.57
N ARG A 41 -3.88 5.12 0.80
CA ARG A 41 -4.22 5.35 -0.62
C ARG A 41 -3.98 4.11 -1.47
N LEU A 42 -2.87 3.41 -1.26
CA LEU A 42 -2.55 2.17 -1.97
C LEU A 42 -3.57 1.07 -1.66
N LYS A 43 -3.91 0.87 -0.37
CA LYS A 43 -4.95 -0.10 0.04
C LYS A 43 -6.29 0.19 -0.64
N LYS A 44 -6.73 1.46 -0.68
CA LYS A 44 -7.95 1.85 -1.39
C LYS A 44 -7.90 1.57 -2.89
N LYS A 45 -6.75 1.78 -3.53
CA LYS A 45 -6.57 1.50 -4.96
C LYS A 45 -6.64 -0.01 -5.25
N LEU A 46 -5.93 -0.81 -4.46
CA LEU A 46 -5.93 -2.27 -4.56
C LEU A 46 -7.32 -2.86 -4.32
N ALA A 47 -8.05 -2.37 -3.32
CA ALA A 47 -9.43 -2.82 -3.06
C ALA A 47 -10.38 -2.51 -4.23
N LYS A 48 -10.20 -1.38 -4.92
CA LYS A 48 -10.96 -1.06 -6.14
C LYS A 48 -10.60 -1.98 -7.30
N GLU A 49 -9.32 -2.32 -7.46
CA GLU A 49 -8.87 -3.27 -8.48
C GLU A 49 -9.43 -4.67 -8.23
N ASP A 50 -9.46 -5.12 -6.97
CA ASP A 50 -10.07 -6.41 -6.59
C ASP A 50 -11.57 -6.44 -6.92
N ALA A 51 -12.31 -5.40 -6.53
CA ALA A 51 -13.74 -5.28 -6.83
C ALA A 51 -14.03 -5.22 -8.34
N ALA A 52 -13.17 -4.54 -9.11
CA ALA A 52 -13.28 -4.48 -10.56
C ALA A 52 -13.00 -5.83 -11.23
N ASN A 53 -12.04 -6.60 -10.71
CA ASN A 53 -11.71 -7.93 -11.21
C ASN A 53 -12.81 -8.95 -10.89
N GLU A 54 -13.38 -8.90 -9.68
CA GLU A 54 -14.49 -9.76 -9.26
C GLU A 54 -15.74 -9.59 -10.16
N ASN A 55 -16.07 -8.35 -10.52
CA ASN A 55 -17.17 -8.06 -11.45
C ASN A 55 -16.91 -8.56 -12.88
N ARG A 56 -15.66 -8.74 -13.27
CA ARG A 56 -15.29 -9.25 -14.60
C ARG A 56 -15.34 -10.77 -14.68
N SER A 57 -15.08 -11.46 -13.56
CA SER A 57 -15.09 -12.92 -13.48
C SER A 57 -16.50 -13.53 -13.37
N ARG A 58 -17.53 -12.74 -13.07
CA ARG A 58 -18.93 -13.18 -12.94
C ARG A 58 -19.75 -13.05 -14.24
N LYS A 59 -19.12 -12.68 -15.36
CA LYS A 59 -19.76 -12.47 -16.66
C LYS A 59 -19.38 -13.59 -17.62
#